data_AF-A0A0G4KQB7-F1
#
_entry.id   AF-A0A0G4KQB7-F1
#
_cell.length_a   1.000
_cell.length_b   1.000
_cell.length_c   1.000
_cell.angle_alpha   90.00
_cell.angle_beta   90.00
_cell.angle_gamma   90.00
#
_symmetry.space_group_name_H-M   'P 1'
#
loop_
_entity.id
_entity.type
_entity.pdbx_description
1 polymer ?
#
loop_
_entity_poly.entity_id
_entity_poly.type
_entity_poly.pdbx_seq_one_letter_code
_entity_poly.pdbx_strand_id
1 'polypeptide(L)'
;MFAIPIILVMGKPLVAFATDNQFRWLIRACFAATISNRLCEFALFIPAGYHTGQRGSRYQLWMAPYIALCIVRSFILPTWLGGQAQAFKPTGSLGSALNERDAHSRKNMMRRLWAILVNYMGLFHLGFVYLTLVGVVLTSYRCFYLDTTVTDVLRCLVTHAFWPPLTFLFICSSLWTPVAYAIDPPTMPEREALLDRDPKTGVAHPTRQSKKIAFGGQAAWFELEYTFTT
;
A
#
# COMPACT_ATOMS: atom_id res chain seq x y z
N MET A 1 3.64 9.49 -5.82
CA MET A 1 3.19 8.14 -6.20
C MET A 1 1.93 8.14 -7.07
N PHE A 2 0.81 8.76 -6.68
CA PHE A 2 -0.45 8.72 -7.46
C PHE A 2 -0.40 9.34 -8.87
N ALA A 3 0.59 10.18 -9.19
CA ALA A 3 0.79 10.71 -10.54
C ALA A 3 1.43 9.70 -11.50
N ILE A 4 2.12 8.68 -10.99
CA ILE A 4 2.91 7.73 -11.80
C ILE A 4 2.06 6.98 -12.82
N PRO A 5 0.87 6.44 -12.49
CA PRO A 5 0.03 5.76 -13.47
C PRO A 5 -0.36 6.67 -14.64
N ILE A 6 -0.57 7.96 -14.36
CA ILE A 6 -0.90 8.96 -15.38
C ILE A 6 0.31 9.22 -16.28
N ILE A 7 1.49 9.45 -15.69
CA ILE A 7 2.75 9.68 -16.42
C ILE A 7 3.07 8.50 -17.35
N LEU A 8 2.90 7.27 -16.84
CA LEU A 8 3.10 6.03 -17.60
C LEU A 8 2.13 5.93 -18.79
N VAL A 9 0.84 6.15 -18.58
CA VAL A 9 -0.14 6.09 -19.68
C VAL A 9 0.14 7.18 -20.74
N MET A 10 0.55 8.37 -20.30
CA MET A 10 1.00 9.44 -21.19
C MET A 10 2.30 9.12 -21.94
N GLY A 11 3.02 8.05 -21.57
CA GLY A 11 4.30 7.67 -22.15
C GLY A 11 5.40 8.71 -21.94
N LYS A 12 5.31 9.49 -20.86
CA LYS A 12 6.34 10.49 -20.52
C LYS A 12 7.43 9.83 -19.67
N PRO A 13 8.70 10.27 -19.79
CA PRO A 13 9.75 9.76 -18.93
C PRO A 13 9.46 10.10 -17.46
N LEU A 14 9.70 9.14 -16.57
CA LEU A 14 9.63 9.37 -15.11
C LEU A 14 10.74 10.31 -14.66
N VAL A 15 11.84 10.35 -15.42
CA VAL A 15 13.04 11.10 -15.08
C VAL A 15 13.60 11.79 -16.32
N ALA A 16 13.81 13.10 -16.19
CA ALA A 16 14.35 13.94 -17.24
C ALA A 16 15.86 14.17 -17.05
N PHE A 17 16.61 14.11 -18.15
CA PHE A 17 18.02 14.45 -18.21
C PHE A 17 18.35 15.05 -19.59
N ALA A 18 19.36 15.91 -19.66
CA ALA A 18 19.78 16.58 -20.88
C ALA A 18 21.08 16.01 -21.48
N THR A 19 21.95 15.41 -20.66
CA THR A 19 23.25 14.87 -21.09
C THR A 19 23.53 13.51 -20.47
N ASP A 20 24.40 12.72 -21.10
CA ASP A 20 24.86 11.44 -20.56
C ASP A 20 25.53 11.57 -19.20
N ASN A 21 26.27 12.67 -18.99
CA ASN A 21 26.90 12.94 -17.70
C ASN A 21 25.83 13.18 -16.62
N GLN A 22 24.79 13.95 -16.93
CA GLN A 22 23.66 14.14 -16.01
C GLN A 22 22.96 12.82 -15.71
N PHE A 23 22.74 11.97 -16.72
CA PHE A 23 22.11 10.66 -16.53
C PHE A 23 22.90 9.77 -15.55
N ARG A 24 24.24 9.71 -15.69
CA ARG A 24 25.12 8.96 -14.79
C ARG A 24 25.06 9.49 -13.35
N TRP A 25 25.07 10.81 -13.18
CA TRP A 25 24.93 11.43 -11.85
C TRP A 25 23.55 11.17 -11.24
N LEU A 26 22.51 11.14 -12.05
CA LEU A 26 21.15 10.89 -11.62
C LEU A 26 20.98 9.46 -11.10
N ILE A 27 21.59 8.47 -11.76
CA ILE A 27 21.66 7.09 -11.27
C ILE A 27 22.39 7.02 -9.91
N ARG A 28 23.55 7.68 -9.79
CA ARG A 28 24.33 7.71 -8.54
C ARG A 28 23.56 8.38 -7.39
N ALA A 29 22.91 9.50 -7.68
CA ALA A 29 22.09 10.22 -6.70
C ALA A 29 20.86 9.41 -6.29
N CYS A 30 20.21 8.73 -7.24
CA CYS A 30 19.10 7.81 -6.97
C CYS A 30 19.53 6.67 -6.04
N PHE A 31 20.69 6.06 -6.28
CA PHE A 31 21.25 5.05 -5.39
C PHE A 31 21.51 5.61 -3.98
N ALA A 32 22.20 6.76 -3.89
CA ALA A 32 22.50 7.39 -2.60
C ALA A 32 21.22 7.77 -1.83
N ALA A 33 20.21 8.28 -2.52
CA ALA A 33 18.91 8.61 -1.94
C ALA A 33 18.17 7.36 -1.45
N THR A 34 18.23 6.26 -2.22
CA THR A 34 17.59 4.99 -1.86
C THR A 34 18.22 4.40 -0.60
N ILE A 35 19.54 4.30 -0.54
CA ILE A 35 20.26 3.79 0.65
C ILE A 35 20.04 4.71 1.87
N SER A 36 20.09 6.02 1.68
CA SER A 36 19.84 6.99 2.76
C SER A 36 18.42 6.86 3.31
N ASN A 37 17.42 6.71 2.43
CA ASN A 37 16.04 6.50 2.85
C ASN A 37 15.87 5.16 3.58
N ARG A 38 16.53 4.09 3.14
CA ARG A 38 16.52 2.79 3.85
C ARG A 38 17.07 2.89 5.27
N LEU A 39 18.19 3.57 5.45
CA LEU A 39 18.79 3.79 6.78
C LEU A 39 17.88 4.67 7.64
N CYS A 40 17.27 5.70 7.06
CA CYS A 40 16.32 6.58 7.73
C CYS A 40 15.07 5.80 8.20
N GLU A 41 14.45 5.02 7.33
CA GLU A 41 13.30 4.18 7.66
C GLU A 41 13.64 3.17 8.75
N PHE A 42 14.81 2.54 8.66
CA PHE A 42 15.26 1.62 9.70
C PHE A 42 15.34 2.34 11.05
N ALA A 43 16.01 3.49 11.11
CA ALA A 43 16.13 4.29 12.33
C ALA A 43 14.77 4.73 12.89
N LEU A 44 13.87 5.23 12.03
CA LEU A 44 12.54 5.69 12.41
C LEU A 44 11.63 4.55 12.92
N PHE A 45 11.82 3.33 12.41
CA PHE A 45 10.96 2.20 12.76
C PHE A 45 11.47 1.34 13.90
N ILE A 46 12.69 1.56 14.43
CA ILE A 46 13.22 0.84 15.59
C ILE A 46 12.23 0.81 16.78
N PRO A 47 11.64 1.93 17.22
CA PRO A 47 10.81 1.94 18.43
C PRO A 47 9.54 1.09 18.33
N ALA A 48 8.92 1.01 17.15
CA ALA A 48 7.69 0.24 16.90
C ALA A 48 7.95 -1.15 16.28
N GLY A 49 9.21 -1.44 15.94
CA GLY A 49 9.63 -2.56 15.11
C GLY A 49 9.55 -2.24 13.61
N TYR A 50 10.62 -2.57 12.88
CA TYR A 50 10.78 -2.29 11.45
C TYR A 50 9.59 -2.77 10.60
N HIS A 51 9.13 -4.01 10.80
CA HIS A 51 8.00 -4.56 10.05
C HIS A 51 6.67 -3.86 10.34
N THR A 52 6.47 -3.37 11.56
CA THR A 52 5.31 -2.56 11.92
C THR A 52 5.33 -1.25 11.13
N GLY A 53 6.50 -0.61 11.04
CA GLY A 53 6.72 0.61 10.26
C GLY A 53 6.48 0.40 8.77
N GLN A 54 7.07 -0.63 8.17
CA GLN A 54 6.86 -0.99 6.76
C GLN A 54 5.38 -1.24 6.42
N ARG A 55 4.66 -1.96 7.30
CA ARG A 55 3.20 -2.13 7.15
C ARG A 55 2.47 -0.80 7.25
N GLY A 56 2.91 0.10 8.13
CA GLY A 56 2.39 1.45 8.27
C GLY A 56 2.55 2.29 6.99
N SER A 57 3.73 2.26 6.36
CA SER A 57 3.98 2.97 5.10
C SER A 57 3.07 2.48 3.97
N ARG A 58 2.88 1.16 3.84
CA ARG A 58 1.96 0.57 2.86
C ARG A 58 0.50 0.91 3.16
N TYR A 59 0.12 0.89 4.44
CA TYR A 59 -1.19 1.32 4.92
C TYR A 59 -1.51 2.74 4.49
N GLN A 60 -0.56 3.67 4.63
CA GLN A 60 -0.75 5.05 4.20
C GLN A 60 -1.05 5.15 2.70
N LEU A 61 -0.42 4.33 1.85
CA LEU A 61 -0.65 4.39 0.41
C LEU A 61 -2.08 3.99 0.04
N TRP A 62 -2.59 2.87 0.55
CA TRP A 62 -3.93 2.44 0.20
C TRP A 62 -5.02 3.21 0.97
N MET A 63 -4.72 3.77 2.15
CA MET A 63 -5.65 4.65 2.87
C MET A 63 -5.71 6.09 2.36
N ALA A 64 -4.68 6.56 1.67
CA ALA A 64 -4.59 7.97 1.24
C ALA A 64 -5.85 8.48 0.51
N PRO A 65 -6.51 7.73 -0.39
CA PRO A 65 -7.72 8.21 -1.07
C PRO A 65 -8.91 8.37 -0.12
N TYR A 66 -9.06 7.46 0.85
CA TYR A 66 -10.09 7.58 1.89
C TYR A 66 -9.82 8.77 2.81
N ILE A 67 -8.55 8.96 3.21
CA ILE A 67 -8.15 10.10 4.04
C ILE A 67 -8.37 11.41 3.28
N ALA A 68 -8.01 11.48 2.00
CA ALA A 68 -8.24 12.64 1.16
C ALA A 68 -9.73 12.98 1.06
N LEU A 69 -10.59 11.98 0.78
CA LEU A 69 -12.04 12.17 0.74
C LEU A 69 -12.58 12.67 2.09
N CYS A 70 -12.11 12.11 3.20
CA CYS A 70 -12.46 12.58 4.54
C CYS A 70 -12.07 14.04 4.77
N ILE A 71 -10.86 14.46 4.37
CA ILE A 71 -10.39 15.84 4.50
C ILE A 71 -11.27 16.78 3.66
N VAL A 72 -11.51 16.44 2.39
CA VAL A 72 -12.35 17.25 1.49
C VAL A 72 -13.77 17.41 2.05
N ARG A 73 -14.39 16.32 2.54
CA ARG A 73 -15.75 16.38 3.10
C ARG A 73 -15.81 17.10 4.45
N SER A 74 -14.75 17.06 5.24
CA SER A 74 -14.75 17.68 6.57
C SER A 74 -14.47 19.18 6.53
N PHE A 75 -13.60 19.62 5.62
CA PHE A 75 -13.06 20.98 5.65
C PHE A 75 -13.37 21.83 4.41
N ILE A 76 -13.75 21.22 3.28
CA ILE A 76 -13.94 21.94 2.01
C ILE A 76 -15.42 21.96 1.61
N LEU A 77 -16.11 20.82 1.70
CA LEU A 77 -17.47 20.72 1.18
C LEU A 77 -18.50 21.28 2.17
N PRO A 78 -19.47 22.07 1.70
CA PRO A 78 -20.63 22.42 2.50
C PRO A 78 -21.55 21.20 2.68
N THR A 79 -22.41 21.24 3.70
CA THR A 79 -23.31 20.12 4.06
C THR A 79 -24.22 19.66 2.92
N TRP A 80 -24.67 20.58 2.06
CA TRP A 80 -25.51 20.26 0.90
C TRP A 80 -24.76 19.52 -0.22
N LEU A 81 -23.43 19.61 -0.27
CA LEU A 81 -22.58 18.83 -1.19
C LEU A 81 -21.99 17.58 -0.49
N GLY A 82 -22.59 17.15 0.61
CA GLY A 82 -22.14 15.98 1.37
C GLY A 82 -20.99 16.25 2.32
N GLY A 83 -20.74 17.53 2.67
CA GLY A 83 -19.85 17.92 3.74
C GLY A 83 -20.31 17.34 5.09
N GLN A 84 -19.38 16.79 5.87
CA GLN A 84 -19.69 16.11 7.13
C GLN A 84 -18.59 16.36 8.16
N ALA A 85 -18.98 16.74 9.37
CA ALA A 85 -18.05 16.83 10.49
C ALA A 85 -17.53 15.44 10.85
N GLN A 86 -16.21 15.29 10.93
CA GLN A 86 -15.61 14.02 11.29
C GLN A 86 -15.75 13.77 12.79
N ALA A 87 -16.72 12.93 13.17
CA ALA A 87 -16.87 12.47 14.54
C ALA A 87 -16.00 11.25 14.80
N PHE A 88 -15.21 11.27 15.88
CA PHE A 88 -14.46 10.10 16.31
C PHE A 88 -15.44 8.99 16.71
N LYS A 89 -15.42 7.86 15.99
CA LYS A 89 -16.11 6.63 16.39
C LYS A 89 -15.08 5.63 16.91
N PRO A 90 -15.16 5.21 18.19
CA PRO A 90 -14.23 4.22 18.71
C PRO A 90 -14.42 2.90 17.96
N THR A 91 -13.34 2.38 17.37
CA THR A 91 -13.37 1.15 16.54
C THR A 91 -13.90 -0.07 17.27
N GLY A 92 -13.80 -0.12 18.60
CA GLY A 92 -14.33 -1.20 19.43
C GLY A 92 -15.86 -1.24 19.55
N SER A 93 -16.59 -0.19 19.15
CA SER A 93 -18.05 -0.16 19.15
C SER A 93 -18.67 -0.39 17.77
N LEU A 94 -17.85 -0.54 16.73
CA LEU A 94 -18.31 -0.82 15.37
C LEU A 94 -18.48 -2.33 15.20
N GLY A 95 -19.72 -2.78 15.03
CA GLY A 95 -20.01 -4.17 14.68
C GLY A 95 -19.42 -4.51 13.31
N SER A 96 -18.81 -5.69 13.19
CA SER A 96 -18.37 -6.21 11.89
C SER A 96 -19.56 -6.86 11.16
N ALA A 97 -20.02 -6.28 10.07
CA ALA A 97 -21.11 -6.87 9.27
C ALA A 97 -20.66 -8.16 8.53
N LEU A 98 -19.36 -8.30 8.30
CA LEU A 98 -18.76 -9.38 7.50
C LEU A 98 -18.09 -10.47 8.35
N ASN A 99 -17.80 -10.19 9.62
CA ASN A 99 -17.07 -11.07 10.54
C ASN A 99 -15.81 -11.69 9.92
N GLU A 100 -15.02 -10.86 9.22
CA GLU A 100 -13.94 -11.29 8.32
C GLU A 100 -12.88 -12.13 9.02
N ARG A 101 -12.64 -11.90 10.31
CA ARG A 101 -11.57 -12.56 11.06
C ARG A 101 -12.01 -13.79 11.84
N ASP A 102 -13.31 -14.08 11.88
CA ASP A 102 -13.87 -15.24 12.58
C ASP A 102 -14.10 -16.38 11.59
N ALA A 103 -13.47 -17.53 11.80
CA ALA A 103 -13.57 -18.68 10.89
C ALA A 103 -15.00 -19.22 10.76
N HIS A 104 -15.80 -19.15 11.82
CA HIS A 104 -17.12 -19.76 11.90
C HIS A 104 -18.21 -18.84 11.34
N SER A 105 -18.10 -17.53 11.56
CA SER A 105 -19.14 -16.57 11.20
C SER A 105 -18.82 -15.69 9.99
N ARG A 106 -17.61 -15.78 9.42
CA ARG A 106 -17.18 -15.07 8.19
C ARG A 106 -18.15 -15.31 7.05
N LYS A 107 -18.66 -14.22 6.46
CA LYS A 107 -19.52 -14.29 5.26
C LYS A 107 -18.74 -14.81 4.06
N ASN A 108 -19.43 -15.43 3.10
CA ASN A 108 -18.80 -15.94 1.87
C ASN A 108 -18.05 -14.85 1.07
N MET A 109 -17.13 -15.30 0.20
CA MET A 109 -16.24 -14.41 -0.56
C MET A 109 -16.99 -13.39 -1.42
N MET A 110 -18.08 -13.79 -2.08
CA MET A 110 -18.84 -12.88 -2.94
C MET A 110 -19.45 -11.72 -2.17
N ARG A 111 -20.00 -11.99 -0.97
CA ARG A 111 -20.52 -10.93 -0.09
C ARG A 111 -19.42 -10.00 0.41
N ARG A 112 -18.24 -10.54 0.72
CA ARG A 112 -17.08 -9.73 1.14
C ARG A 112 -16.57 -8.85 0.01
N LEU A 113 -16.39 -9.41 -1.19
CA LEU A 113 -15.98 -8.68 -2.38
C LEU A 113 -16.97 -7.57 -2.72
N TRP A 114 -18.27 -7.86 -2.70
CA TRP A 114 -19.30 -6.83 -2.92
C TRP A 114 -19.20 -5.71 -1.88
N ALA A 115 -19.16 -6.06 -0.59
CA ALA A 115 -19.10 -5.06 0.46
C ALA A 115 -17.81 -4.22 0.41
N ILE A 116 -16.64 -4.83 0.23
CA ILE A 116 -15.37 -4.13 0.25
C ILE A 116 -15.15 -3.34 -1.05
N LEU A 117 -15.39 -3.93 -2.21
CA LEU A 117 -15.15 -3.26 -3.49
C LEU A 117 -16.22 -2.20 -3.81
N VAL A 118 -17.49 -2.48 -3.52
CA VAL A 118 -18.59 -1.58 -3.86
C VAL A 118 -18.92 -0.67 -2.68
N ASN A 119 -19.36 -1.24 -1.54
CA ASN A 119 -19.87 -0.42 -0.43
C ASN A 119 -18.77 0.40 0.25
N TYR A 120 -17.55 -0.14 0.35
CA TYR A 120 -16.39 0.57 0.89
C TYR A 120 -15.51 1.18 -0.20
N MET A 121 -16.03 1.30 -1.43
CA MET A 121 -15.38 1.93 -2.58
C MET A 121 -14.03 1.30 -2.98
N GLY A 122 -13.72 0.08 -2.53
CA GLY A 122 -12.44 -0.57 -2.83
C GLY A 122 -12.20 -0.84 -4.33
N LEU A 123 -13.22 -0.70 -5.19
CA LEU A 123 -13.09 -0.76 -6.64
C LEU A 123 -12.08 0.26 -7.19
N PHE A 124 -11.89 1.40 -6.52
CA PHE A 124 -10.88 2.39 -6.94
C PHE A 124 -9.47 1.79 -6.93
N HIS A 125 -9.18 0.90 -5.97
CA HIS A 125 -7.88 0.23 -5.89
C HIS A 125 -7.60 -0.58 -7.15
N LEU A 126 -8.61 -1.36 -7.59
CA LEU A 126 -8.53 -2.14 -8.82
C LEU A 126 -8.26 -1.23 -10.03
N GLY A 127 -9.02 -0.13 -10.14
CA GLY A 127 -8.81 0.86 -11.19
C GLY A 127 -7.38 1.38 -11.24
N PHE A 128 -6.81 1.77 -10.09
CA PHE A 128 -5.44 2.24 -10.01
C PHE A 128 -4.41 1.15 -10.34
N VAL A 129 -4.56 -0.06 -9.80
CA VAL A 129 -3.66 -1.19 -10.06
C VAL A 129 -3.61 -1.48 -11.56
N TYR A 130 -4.76 -1.69 -12.19
CA TYR A 130 -4.80 -2.06 -13.60
C TYR A 130 -4.41 -0.90 -14.52
N LEU A 131 -4.75 0.35 -14.19
CA LEU A 131 -4.25 1.52 -14.93
C LEU A 131 -2.72 1.59 -14.89
N THR A 132 -2.13 1.32 -13.72
CA THR A 132 -0.68 1.30 -13.55
C THR A 132 -0.05 0.20 -14.40
N LEU A 133 -0.58 -1.03 -14.32
CA LEU A 133 -0.09 -2.18 -15.10
C LEU A 133 -0.18 -1.91 -16.61
N VAL A 134 -1.32 -1.39 -17.07
CA VAL A 134 -1.50 -0.98 -18.48
C VAL A 134 -0.47 0.08 -18.86
N GLY A 135 -0.26 1.10 -18.03
CA GLY A 135 0.74 2.14 -18.27
C GLY A 135 2.15 1.58 -18.42
N VAL A 136 2.56 0.65 -17.53
CA VAL A 136 3.87 -0.02 -17.60
C VAL A 136 4.00 -0.85 -18.88
N VAL A 137 2.99 -1.66 -19.22
CA VAL A 137 3.01 -2.50 -20.42
C VAL A 137 3.10 -1.65 -21.69
N LEU A 138 2.24 -0.63 -21.83
CA LEU A 138 2.25 0.26 -22.99
C LEU A 138 3.56 1.02 -23.14
N THR A 139 4.12 1.51 -22.02
CA THR A 139 5.38 2.23 -22.01
C THR A 139 6.55 1.32 -22.39
N SER A 140 6.59 0.11 -21.81
CA SER A 140 7.63 -0.87 -22.12
C SER A 140 7.56 -1.30 -23.57
N TYR A 141 6.35 -1.58 -24.07
CA TYR A 141 6.12 -1.88 -25.48
C TYR A 141 6.62 -0.76 -26.39
N ARG A 142 6.35 0.51 -26.07
CA ARG A 142 6.84 1.66 -26.84
C ARG A 142 8.36 1.71 -26.90
N CYS A 143 9.06 1.42 -25.80
CA CYS A 143 10.53 1.36 -25.80
C CYS A 143 11.04 0.28 -26.78
N PHE A 144 10.46 -0.91 -26.76
CA PHE A 144 10.85 -1.98 -27.71
C PHE A 144 10.45 -1.69 -29.16
N TYR A 145 9.39 -0.90 -29.37
CA TYR A 145 8.89 -0.60 -30.71
C TYR A 145 9.62 0.57 -31.37
N LEU A 146 10.01 1.59 -30.60
CA LEU A 146 10.64 2.81 -31.11
C LEU A 146 12.16 2.72 -31.17
N ASP A 147 12.79 2.05 -30.20
CA ASP A 147 14.24 1.96 -30.12
C ASP A 147 14.75 0.69 -30.82
N THR A 148 15.88 0.82 -31.52
CA THR A 148 16.43 -0.26 -32.36
C THR A 148 17.65 -0.95 -31.73
N THR A 149 18.39 -0.22 -30.90
CA THR A 149 19.57 -0.77 -30.23
C THR A 149 19.22 -1.25 -28.82
N VAL A 150 19.90 -2.30 -28.36
CA VAL A 150 19.70 -2.83 -27.00
C VAL A 150 19.96 -1.76 -25.95
N THR A 151 20.98 -0.92 -26.15
CA THR A 151 21.33 0.16 -25.22
C THR A 151 20.21 1.20 -25.11
N ASP A 152 19.63 1.61 -26.22
CA ASP A 152 18.56 2.60 -26.24
C ASP A 152 17.26 2.05 -25.64
N VAL A 153 16.93 0.78 -25.96
CA VAL A 153 15.80 0.07 -25.33
C VAL A 153 15.96 0.03 -23.81
N LEU A 154 17.12 -0.41 -23.31
CA LEU A 154 17.38 -0.48 -21.86
C LEU A 154 17.32 0.90 -21.21
N ARG A 155 17.85 1.93 -21.88
CA ARG A 155 17.79 3.32 -21.42
C ARG A 155 16.36 3.83 -21.37
N CYS A 156 15.54 3.57 -22.39
CA CYS A 156 14.13 3.92 -22.42
C CYS A 156 13.38 3.23 -21.29
N LEU A 157 13.56 1.92 -21.12
CA LEU A 157 12.91 1.13 -20.06
C LEU A 157 13.22 1.71 -18.67
N VAL A 158 14.50 1.95 -18.36
CA VAL A 158 14.92 2.51 -17.07
C VAL A 158 14.34 3.90 -16.83
N THR A 159 14.25 4.74 -17.86
CA THR A 159 13.81 6.14 -17.69
C THR A 159 12.29 6.31 -17.69
N HIS A 160 11.54 5.37 -18.27
CA HIS A 160 10.09 5.50 -18.45
C HIS A 160 9.26 4.57 -17.56
N ALA A 161 9.72 3.37 -17.23
CA ALA A 161 8.93 2.41 -16.43
C ALA A 161 9.70 1.85 -15.23
N PHE A 162 11.01 1.67 -15.37
CA PHE A 162 11.85 0.94 -14.43
C PHE A 162 12.84 1.83 -13.68
N TRP A 163 12.47 3.09 -13.42
CA TRP A 163 13.31 3.99 -12.64
C TRP A 163 13.28 3.56 -11.17
N PRO A 164 14.44 3.33 -10.50
CA PRO A 164 14.45 2.93 -9.10
C PRO A 164 13.98 4.06 -8.15
N PRO A 165 13.25 3.74 -7.08
CA PRO A 165 12.63 2.45 -6.81
C PRO A 165 11.49 2.17 -7.81
N LEU A 166 11.28 0.91 -8.20
CA LEU A 166 10.25 0.46 -9.15
C LEU A 166 8.85 0.72 -8.60
N THR A 167 8.45 1.99 -8.62
CA THR A 167 7.36 2.50 -7.78
C THR A 167 6.01 1.91 -8.16
N PHE A 168 5.85 1.50 -9.42
CA PHE A 168 4.65 0.83 -9.88
C PHE A 168 4.39 -0.49 -9.14
N LEU A 169 5.45 -1.21 -8.73
CA LEU A 169 5.32 -2.46 -7.96
C LEU A 169 4.75 -2.17 -6.57
N PHE A 170 5.30 -1.18 -5.86
CA PHE A 170 4.75 -0.74 -4.56
C PHE A 170 3.31 -0.27 -4.63
N ILE A 171 2.97 0.49 -5.69
CA ILE A 171 1.59 0.95 -5.93
C ILE A 171 0.68 -0.26 -6.10
N CYS A 172 1.07 -1.20 -6.97
CA CYS A 172 0.27 -2.39 -7.25
C CYS A 172 0.10 -3.27 -6.03
N SER A 173 1.19 -3.64 -5.34
CA SER A 173 1.13 -4.53 -4.17
C SER A 173 0.40 -3.90 -2.99
N SER A 174 0.59 -2.61 -2.74
CA SER A 174 -0.08 -1.93 -1.62
C SER A 174 -1.56 -1.73 -1.90
N LEU A 175 -1.94 -1.26 -3.10
CA LEU A 175 -3.34 -1.08 -3.47
C LEU A 175 -4.07 -2.41 -3.67
N TRP A 176 -3.37 -3.50 -3.95
CA TRP A 176 -3.97 -4.83 -3.98
C TRP A 176 -4.27 -5.39 -2.58
N THR A 177 -3.68 -4.84 -1.52
CA THR A 177 -3.83 -5.37 -0.15
C THR A 177 -5.29 -5.46 0.32
N PRO A 178 -6.16 -4.44 0.14
CA PRO A 178 -7.57 -4.53 0.52
C PRO A 178 -8.35 -5.57 -0.30
N VAL A 179 -7.97 -5.76 -1.57
CA VAL A 179 -8.57 -6.76 -2.46
C VAL A 179 -8.19 -8.17 -2.00
N ALA A 180 -6.89 -8.40 -1.74
CA ALA A 180 -6.40 -9.65 -1.19
C ALA A 180 -7.07 -9.97 0.15
N TYR A 181 -7.23 -8.97 1.02
CA TYR A 181 -7.95 -9.11 2.29
C TYR A 181 -9.44 -9.46 2.09
N ALA A 182 -10.11 -8.93 1.07
CA ALA A 182 -11.49 -9.28 0.77
C ALA A 182 -11.64 -10.75 0.34
N ILE A 183 -10.65 -11.25 -0.42
CA ILE A 183 -10.58 -12.63 -0.91
C ILE A 183 -10.26 -13.58 0.24
N ASP A 184 -9.18 -13.32 0.97
CA ASP A 184 -8.69 -14.20 2.04
C ASP A 184 -8.23 -13.39 3.28
N PRO A 185 -9.18 -12.99 4.14
CA PRO A 185 -8.83 -12.32 5.38
C PRO A 185 -8.20 -13.30 6.38
N PRO A 186 -7.28 -12.84 7.25
CA PRO A 186 -6.66 -13.69 8.23
C PRO A 186 -7.69 -14.12 9.29
N THR A 187 -7.56 -15.35 9.76
CA THR A 187 -8.34 -15.87 10.90
C THR A 187 -7.67 -15.48 12.21
N MET A 188 -8.43 -14.93 13.14
CA MET A 188 -7.95 -14.57 14.47
C MET A 188 -8.65 -15.42 15.54
N PRO A 189 -7.96 -15.75 16.65
CA PRO A 189 -8.60 -16.34 17.82
C PRO A 189 -9.71 -15.44 18.36
N GLU A 190 -10.64 -16.03 19.11
CA GLU A 190 -11.65 -15.27 19.84
C GLU A 190 -10.99 -14.28 20.81
N ARG A 191 -11.65 -13.14 21.02
CA ARG A 191 -11.09 -12.05 21.84
C ARG A 191 -10.75 -12.50 23.26
N GLU A 192 -11.62 -13.27 23.89
CA GLU A 192 -11.40 -13.76 25.26
C GLU A 192 -10.21 -14.71 25.36
N ALA A 193 -9.90 -15.47 24.29
CA ALA A 193 -8.71 -16.32 24.25
C ALA A 193 -7.39 -15.52 24.24
N LEU A 194 -7.46 -14.20 23.96
CA LEU A 194 -6.32 -13.29 23.97
C LEU A 194 -6.16 -12.54 25.29
N LEU A 195 -7.01 -12.80 26.28
CA LEU A 195 -7.08 -12.07 27.54
C LEU A 195 -6.92 -12.99 28.75
N ASP A 196 -6.05 -12.59 29.68
CA ASP A 196 -5.98 -13.11 31.04
C ASP A 196 -6.78 -12.19 31.96
N ARG A 197 -7.75 -12.73 32.69
CA ARG A 197 -8.54 -11.96 33.68
C ARG A 197 -7.88 -12.05 35.05
N ASP A 198 -7.64 -10.90 35.67
CA ASP A 198 -7.17 -10.85 37.05
C ASP A 198 -8.25 -11.46 37.97
N PRO A 199 -7.95 -12.52 38.74
CA PRO A 199 -8.92 -13.18 39.60
C PRO A 199 -9.43 -12.31 40.75
N LYS A 200 -8.71 -11.24 41.14
CA LYS A 200 -9.10 -10.35 42.23
C LYS A 200 -9.96 -9.18 41.75
N THR A 201 -9.62 -8.59 40.61
CA THR A 201 -10.26 -7.36 40.11
C THR A 201 -11.22 -7.61 38.95
N GLY A 202 -11.15 -8.78 38.30
CA GLY A 202 -11.90 -9.11 37.09
C GLY A 202 -11.43 -8.38 35.83
N VAL A 203 -10.38 -7.54 35.93
CA VAL A 203 -9.86 -6.75 34.82
C VAL A 203 -9.17 -7.66 33.80
N ALA A 204 -9.53 -7.50 32.53
CA ALA A 204 -8.97 -8.29 31.43
C ALA A 204 -7.68 -7.64 30.89
N HIS A 205 -6.58 -8.38 30.93
CA HIS A 205 -5.28 -7.97 30.40
C HIS A 205 -4.89 -8.84 29.20
N PRO A 206 -4.22 -8.31 28.16
CA PRO A 206 -3.71 -9.15 27.09
C PRO A 206 -2.74 -10.21 27.61
N THR A 207 -2.82 -11.43 27.08
CA THR A 207 -1.86 -12.49 27.43
C THR A 207 -0.43 -12.06 27.08
N ARG A 208 0.57 -12.67 27.73
CA ARG A 208 1.98 -12.42 27.42
C ARG A 208 2.33 -12.68 25.95
N GLN A 209 1.67 -13.66 25.32
CA GLN A 209 1.89 -13.98 23.92
C GLN A 209 1.29 -12.90 23.00
N SER A 210 0.08 -12.44 23.28
CA SER A 210 -0.60 -11.39 22.50
C SER A 210 0.12 -10.04 22.50
N LYS A 211 1.00 -9.79 23.48
CA LYS A 211 1.84 -8.59 23.55
C LYS A 211 3.06 -8.63 22.61
N LYS A 212 3.44 -9.80 22.10
CA LYS A 212 4.62 -9.94 21.23
C LYS A 212 4.30 -9.45 19.81
N ILE A 213 5.30 -8.83 19.17
CA ILE A 213 5.20 -8.46 17.75
C ILE A 213 5.26 -9.75 16.93
N ALA A 214 4.21 -10.01 16.16
CA ALA A 214 4.14 -11.17 15.27
C ALA A 214 4.70 -10.82 13.88
N PHE A 215 5.51 -11.72 13.34
CA PHE A 215 5.99 -11.69 11.97
C PHE A 215 5.29 -12.79 11.16
N GLY A 216 4.72 -12.43 10.01
CA GLY A 216 3.98 -13.36 9.15
C GLY A 216 4.54 -13.40 7.73
N GLY A 217 4.14 -14.39 6.94
CA GLY A 217 4.63 -14.57 5.57
C GLY A 217 4.42 -13.37 4.66
N GLN A 218 3.31 -12.62 4.83
CA GLN A 218 3.07 -11.38 4.09
C GLN A 218 4.15 -10.32 4.37
N ALA A 219 4.63 -10.23 5.61
CA ALA A 219 5.70 -9.28 5.95
C ALA A 219 7.04 -9.69 5.33
N ALA A 220 7.32 -11.01 5.24
CA ALA A 220 8.48 -11.51 4.51
C ALA A 220 8.39 -11.23 3.01
N TRP A 221 7.22 -11.44 2.40
CA TRP A 221 6.97 -11.13 0.99
C TRP A 221 7.16 -9.63 0.70
N PHE A 222 6.63 -8.76 1.56
CA PHE A 222 6.79 -7.32 1.40
C PHE A 222 8.22 -6.86 1.57
N GLU A 223 9.01 -7.50 2.43
CA GLU A 223 10.44 -7.20 2.57
C GLU A 223 11.23 -7.67 1.35
N LEU A 224 10.90 -8.85 0.82
CA LEU A 224 11.47 -9.36 -0.42
C LEU A 224 11.17 -8.40 -1.57
N GLU A 225 9.91 -8.05 -1.79
CA GLU A 225 9.50 -7.07 -2.79
C GLU A 225 10.27 -5.76 -2.60
N TYR A 226 10.29 -5.22 -1.38
CA TYR A 226 10.96 -3.94 -1.11
C TYR A 226 12.43 -4.02 -1.52
N THR A 227 13.14 -5.06 -1.06
CA THR A 227 14.59 -5.26 -1.31
C THR A 227 14.92 -5.42 -2.80
N PHE A 228 14.10 -6.13 -3.57
CA PHE A 228 14.37 -6.38 -4.99
C PHE A 228 14.02 -5.21 -5.91
N THR A 229 13.22 -4.26 -5.43
CA THR A 229 12.64 -3.18 -6.25
C THR A 229 13.22 -1.80 -5.93
N THR A 230 14.14 -1.72 -4.97
CA THR A 230 14.90 -0.51 -4.61
C THR A 230 16.38 -0.77 -4.73
#